data_AF-A0A925G6S0-F1
#
_entry.id   AF-A0A925G6S0-F1
#
_cell.length_a   1.000
_cell.length_b   1.000
_cell.length_c   1.000
_cell.angle_alpha   90.00
_cell.angle_beta   90.00
_cell.angle_gamma   90.00
#
_symmetry.space_group_name_H-M   'P 1'
#
loop_
_entity.id
_entity.type
_entity.pdbx_description
1 polymer ?
#
loop_
_entity_poly.entity_id
_entity_poly.type
_entity_poly.pdbx_seq_one_letter_code
_entity_poly.pdbx_strand_id
1 'polypeptide(L)'
;MKRFFVIGLVLICAVLVSVGFAYKFGHDRDTVSGRHAPDSGSEFIANAASAQTASPAAQEEREVCTLSVAQAPEIGGLKLGMTPEQALALFPGSSEDAEVRAQLAKPTSPLGVSSFMLSPDRYASKAKFAGIKQITLTLLDGRVTTLSAAYNGPEWKHVDEFIAKFSEGRNLPA
;
A
#
# COMPACT_ATOMS: atom_id res chain seq x y z
N MET A 1 13.62 -57.84 -17.63
CA MET A 1 14.44 -56.98 -18.52
C MET A 1 13.47 -56.29 -19.47
N LYS A 2 13.49 -55.00 -19.78
CA LYS A 2 14.07 -53.78 -19.22
C LYS A 2 13.42 -52.68 -20.11
N ARG A 3 12.75 -51.71 -19.49
CA ARG A 3 12.63 -50.31 -19.96
C ARG A 3 12.12 -50.07 -21.38
N PHE A 4 10.81 -49.82 -21.49
CA PHE A 4 10.26 -48.89 -22.48
C PHE A 4 9.52 -47.80 -21.71
N PHE A 5 9.35 -46.62 -22.30
CA PHE A 5 8.62 -45.45 -21.76
C PHE A 5 9.39 -44.44 -20.90
N VAL A 6 10.50 -43.92 -21.43
CA VAL A 6 10.94 -42.53 -21.13
C VAL A 6 11.47 -41.96 -22.45
N ILE A 7 11.23 -40.66 -22.70
CA ILE A 7 11.62 -39.84 -23.88
C ILE A 7 10.46 -39.69 -24.88
N GLY A 8 9.54 -38.79 -24.58
CA GLY A 8 8.47 -38.40 -25.51
C GLY A 8 7.59 -37.24 -25.03
N LEU A 9 8.08 -36.39 -24.13
CA LEU A 9 7.33 -35.21 -23.67
C LEU A 9 8.29 -34.08 -23.21
N VAL A 10 9.28 -33.78 -24.05
CA VAL A 10 10.08 -32.55 -23.96
C VAL A 10 10.01 -31.96 -25.36
N LEU A 11 9.74 -30.66 -25.47
CA LEU A 11 9.51 -29.89 -26.71
C LEU A 11 8.10 -29.94 -27.31
N ILE A 12 7.09 -29.41 -26.62
CA ILE A 12 5.98 -28.72 -27.32
C ILE A 12 5.62 -27.45 -26.53
N CYS A 13 5.67 -26.32 -27.23
CA CYS A 13 5.12 -25.01 -26.87
C CYS A 13 5.89 -24.12 -25.87
N ALA A 14 7.17 -23.90 -26.17
CA ALA A 14 7.80 -22.60 -25.94
C ALA A 14 7.40 -21.62 -27.07
N VAL A 15 6.16 -21.13 -27.08
CA VAL A 15 5.75 -19.97 -27.90
C VAL A 15 4.58 -19.30 -27.19
N LEU A 16 4.79 -18.22 -26.46
CA LEU A 16 3.76 -17.21 -26.23
C LEU A 16 4.42 -15.84 -25.95
N VAL A 17 4.69 -15.17 -27.08
CA VAL A 17 4.46 -13.73 -27.36
C VAL A 17 4.89 -12.72 -26.29
N SER A 18 6.08 -12.17 -26.48
CA SER A 18 6.51 -10.88 -25.94
C SER A 18 5.79 -9.74 -26.69
N VAL A 19 4.68 -9.21 -26.16
CA VAL A 19 4.15 -7.91 -26.60
C VAL A 19 4.92 -6.82 -25.87
N GLY A 20 5.89 -6.23 -26.57
CA GLY A 20 6.59 -5.03 -26.12
C GLY A 20 5.70 -3.80 -26.18
N PHE A 21 5.26 -3.31 -25.02
CA PHE A 21 4.72 -1.95 -24.90
C PHE A 21 5.88 -0.98 -24.67
N ALA A 22 6.38 -0.40 -25.76
CA ALA A 22 7.28 0.74 -25.71
C ALA A 22 6.48 2.01 -25.44
N TYR A 23 6.35 2.41 -24.17
CA TYR A 23 5.86 3.75 -23.83
C TYR A 23 6.98 4.77 -24.05
N LYS A 24 6.90 5.48 -25.17
CA LYS A 24 7.75 6.62 -25.51
C LYS A 24 7.27 7.84 -24.71
N PHE A 25 7.85 8.07 -23.52
CA PHE A 25 7.70 9.34 -22.81
C PHE A 25 8.58 10.39 -23.49
N GLY A 26 7.98 11.20 -24.35
CA GLY A 26 8.55 12.47 -24.80
C GLY A 26 8.33 13.51 -23.71
N HIS A 27 9.38 13.81 -22.93
CA HIS A 27 9.40 14.97 -22.06
C HIS A 27 10.11 16.10 -22.80
N ASP A 28 9.32 16.94 -23.45
CA ASP A 28 9.75 18.25 -23.91
C ASP A 28 10.08 19.09 -22.66
N ARG A 29 11.32 19.55 -22.55
CA ARG A 29 11.79 20.43 -21.48
C ARG A 29 12.21 21.72 -22.14
N ASP A 30 11.24 22.61 -22.30
CA ASP A 30 11.50 24.00 -22.65
C ASP A 30 12.42 24.63 -21.60
N THR A 31 13.60 24.99 -22.08
CA THR A 31 14.64 25.69 -21.34
C THR A 31 14.34 27.18 -21.43
N VAL A 32 13.64 27.74 -20.45
CA VAL A 32 13.52 29.19 -20.31
C VAL A 32 14.78 29.72 -19.62
N SER A 33 15.71 30.16 -20.47
CA SER A 33 16.86 30.99 -20.11
C SER A 33 16.39 32.43 -19.92
N GLY A 34 16.48 32.96 -18.70
CA GLY A 34 16.15 34.34 -18.38
C GLY A 34 17.10 34.87 -17.32
N ARG A 35 18.25 35.38 -17.76
CA ARG A 35 19.12 36.26 -16.96
C ARG A 35 18.50 37.66 -16.95
N HIS A 36 18.29 38.23 -15.77
CA HIS A 36 18.26 39.69 -15.59
C HIS A 36 19.04 40.07 -14.33
N ALA A 37 19.82 41.13 -14.50
CA ALA A 37 20.80 41.68 -13.57
C ALA A 37 20.13 42.40 -12.37
N PRO A 38 20.89 42.72 -11.32
CA PRO A 38 20.36 43.41 -10.14
C PRO A 38 20.31 44.91 -10.40
N ASP A 39 19.18 45.54 -10.06
CA ASP A 39 19.12 47.00 -9.94
C ASP A 39 18.85 47.39 -8.49
N SER A 40 19.56 48.44 -8.09
CA SER A 40 19.65 49.01 -6.75
C SER A 40 18.62 50.12 -6.58
N GLY A 41 18.14 50.31 -5.34
CA GLY A 41 17.37 51.48 -4.91
C GLY A 41 16.15 51.07 -4.10
N SER A 42 16.26 50.91 -2.78
CA SER A 42 16.02 51.96 -1.77
C SER A 42 14.72 52.74 -2.00
N GLU A 43 13.66 52.42 -1.26
CA GLU A 43 13.16 53.30 -0.19
C GLU A 43 12.03 52.62 0.61
N PHE A 44 12.04 52.94 1.89
CA PHE A 44 11.16 52.52 2.97
C PHE A 44 9.68 52.80 2.66
N ILE A 45 8.74 51.95 3.13
CA ILE A 45 7.60 52.36 3.98
C ILE A 45 7.14 51.19 4.89
N ALA A 46 7.23 51.47 6.19
CA ALA A 46 6.37 51.09 7.31
C ALA A 46 5.86 49.64 7.49
N ASN A 47 6.45 48.98 8.49
CA ASN A 47 5.77 48.62 9.74
C ASN A 47 4.26 48.27 9.63
N ALA A 48 3.94 47.09 9.15
CA ALA A 48 2.74 46.38 9.58
C ALA A 48 3.14 45.42 10.71
N ALA A 49 3.33 46.00 11.90
CA ALA A 49 3.26 45.23 13.14
C ALA A 49 1.81 44.76 13.26
N SER A 50 1.49 43.59 12.69
CA SER A 50 0.31 42.85 13.05
C SER A 50 0.43 42.58 14.54
N ALA A 51 -0.32 43.31 15.33
CA ALA A 51 -0.59 43.00 16.72
C ALA A 51 -1.10 41.55 16.74
N GLN A 52 -0.20 40.61 17.02
CA GLN A 52 -0.57 39.32 17.53
C GLN A 52 -1.23 39.64 18.86
N THR A 53 -2.55 39.74 18.85
CA THR A 53 -3.37 39.58 20.03
C THR A 53 -2.87 38.27 20.65
N ALA A 54 -2.11 38.38 21.73
CA ALA A 54 -1.68 37.24 22.51
C ALA A 54 -2.96 36.57 22.99
N SER A 55 -3.38 35.54 22.24
CA SER A 55 -4.41 34.64 22.70
C SER A 55 -3.91 34.11 24.05
N PRO A 56 -4.73 34.11 25.11
CA PRO A 56 -4.35 33.45 26.35
C PRO A 56 -3.88 32.05 25.96
N ALA A 57 -2.70 31.65 26.43
CA ALA A 57 -2.21 30.29 26.26
C ALA A 57 -3.24 29.34 26.88
N ALA A 58 -4.23 28.96 26.08
CA ALA A 58 -5.04 27.80 26.34
C ALA A 58 -4.01 26.68 26.42
N GLN A 59 -3.81 26.17 27.62
CA GLN A 59 -3.08 24.93 27.83
C GLN A 59 -3.87 23.89 27.04
N GLU A 60 -3.44 23.66 25.79
CA GLU A 60 -3.85 22.50 25.03
C GLU A 60 -3.37 21.31 25.88
N GLU A 61 -4.28 20.77 26.69
CA GLU A 61 -4.16 19.41 27.21
C GLU A 61 -3.92 18.55 25.97
N ARG A 62 -2.65 18.23 25.72
CA ARG A 62 -2.25 17.32 24.66
C ARG A 62 -2.93 16.01 25.03
N GLU A 63 -4.08 15.74 24.40
CA GLU A 63 -4.76 14.47 24.56
C GLU A 63 -3.74 13.39 24.21
N VAL A 64 -3.27 12.70 25.26
CA VAL A 64 -2.31 11.62 25.11
C VAL A 64 -3.04 10.59 24.27
N CYS A 65 -2.55 10.34 23.05
CA CYS A 65 -3.13 9.33 22.19
C CYS A 65 -3.11 7.99 22.94
N THR A 66 -4.26 7.55 23.46
CA THR A 66 -4.38 6.34 24.28
C THR A 66 -4.42 5.07 23.44
N LEU A 67 -4.38 5.20 22.11
CA LEU A 67 -4.53 4.08 21.20
C LEU A 67 -3.20 3.30 21.12
N SER A 68 -3.15 2.18 21.83
CA SER A 68 -2.00 1.27 21.83
C SER A 68 -2.12 0.22 20.72
N VAL A 69 -0.98 -0.40 20.35
CA VAL A 69 -0.95 -1.51 19.37
C VAL A 69 -1.86 -2.67 19.79
N ALA A 70 -2.05 -2.89 21.09
CA ALA A 70 -2.94 -3.94 21.62
C ALA A 70 -4.42 -3.70 21.27
N GLN A 71 -4.81 -2.44 21.01
CA GLN A 71 -6.17 -2.06 20.64
C GLN A 71 -6.36 -1.94 19.13
N ALA A 72 -5.31 -2.17 18.33
CA ALA A 72 -5.41 -2.09 16.88
C ALA A 72 -6.34 -3.20 16.36
N PRO A 73 -7.23 -2.89 15.40
CA PRO A 73 -8.12 -3.89 14.81
C PRO A 73 -7.31 -4.98 14.08
N GLU A 74 -7.86 -6.19 14.05
CA GLU A 74 -7.28 -7.33 13.34
C GLU A 74 -8.11 -7.71 12.11
N ILE A 75 -7.44 -8.13 11.04
CA ILE A 75 -8.08 -8.65 9.82
C ILE A 75 -7.63 -10.08 9.61
N GLY A 76 -8.50 -11.05 9.85
CA GLY A 76 -8.15 -12.48 9.73
C GLY A 76 -6.94 -12.86 10.61
N GLY A 77 -6.80 -12.23 11.77
CA GLY A 77 -5.67 -12.42 12.69
C GLY A 77 -4.40 -11.64 12.35
N LEU A 78 -4.33 -10.94 11.21
CA LEU A 78 -3.25 -9.99 10.94
C LEU A 78 -3.37 -8.76 11.83
N LYS A 79 -2.25 -8.30 12.38
CA LYS A 79 -2.16 -7.15 13.28
C LYS A 79 -0.97 -6.26 12.95
N LEU A 80 -1.09 -5.00 13.32
CA LEU A 80 0.06 -4.09 13.37
C LEU A 80 1.09 -4.61 14.39
N GLY A 81 2.36 -4.34 14.15
CA GLY A 81 3.49 -4.75 14.99
C GLY A 81 3.99 -6.19 14.77
N MET A 82 3.27 -6.99 13.98
CA MET A 82 3.70 -8.35 13.61
C MET A 82 5.02 -8.32 12.82
N THR A 83 5.84 -9.37 12.97
CA THR A 83 6.98 -9.60 12.07
C THR A 83 6.52 -10.29 10.77
N PRO A 84 7.33 -10.29 9.70
CA PRO A 84 7.02 -11.05 8.48
C PRO A 84 6.67 -12.51 8.77
N GLU A 85 7.43 -13.16 9.65
CA GLU A 85 7.27 -14.60 9.97
C GLU A 85 5.93 -14.86 10.64
N GLN A 86 5.52 -13.98 11.56
CA GLN A 86 4.22 -14.05 12.22
C GLN A 86 3.07 -13.85 11.22
N ALA A 87 3.22 -12.92 10.28
CA ALA A 87 2.22 -12.72 9.23
C ALA A 87 2.15 -13.92 8.27
N LEU A 88 3.29 -14.44 7.81
CA LEU A 88 3.35 -15.61 6.91
C LEU A 88 2.81 -16.88 7.55
N ALA A 89 2.93 -17.05 8.87
CA ALA A 89 2.36 -18.18 9.60
C ALA A 89 0.82 -18.26 9.46
N LEU A 90 0.14 -17.14 9.14
CA LEU A 90 -1.29 -17.11 8.86
C LEU A 90 -1.66 -17.59 7.45
N PHE A 91 -0.67 -17.77 6.57
CA PHE A 91 -0.82 -18.18 5.18
C PHE A 91 0.06 -19.42 4.91
N PRO A 92 -0.42 -20.63 5.24
CA PRO A 92 0.33 -21.85 4.99
C PRO A 92 0.70 -21.99 3.51
N GLY A 93 1.99 -22.21 3.21
CA GLY A 93 2.54 -22.28 1.84
C GLY A 93 3.14 -20.96 1.34
N SER A 94 3.00 -19.86 2.09
CA SER A 94 3.53 -18.55 1.68
C SER A 94 5.03 -18.38 1.90
N SER A 95 5.63 -19.10 2.86
CA SER A 95 7.07 -19.09 3.12
C SER A 95 7.89 -19.70 1.99
N GLU A 96 7.30 -20.65 1.25
CA GLU A 96 7.93 -21.33 0.12
C GLU A 96 7.70 -20.58 -1.20
N ASP A 97 6.75 -19.65 -1.23
CA ASP A 97 6.39 -18.89 -2.42
C ASP A 97 7.57 -18.04 -2.90
N ALA A 98 8.03 -18.32 -4.12
CA ALA A 98 9.19 -17.65 -4.70
C ALA A 98 8.99 -16.14 -4.82
N GLU A 99 7.77 -15.66 -5.08
CA GLU A 99 7.48 -14.24 -5.21
C GLU A 99 7.55 -13.54 -3.85
N VAL A 100 6.95 -14.14 -2.82
CA VAL A 100 6.99 -13.61 -1.45
C VAL A 100 8.41 -13.58 -0.91
N ARG A 101 9.18 -14.66 -1.10
CA ARG A 101 10.61 -14.71 -0.71
C ARG A 101 11.42 -13.67 -1.45
N ALA A 102 11.18 -13.48 -2.75
CA ALA A 102 11.88 -12.47 -3.54
C ALA A 102 11.55 -11.05 -3.06
N GLN A 103 10.33 -10.77 -2.62
CA GLN A 103 9.95 -9.48 -2.05
C GLN A 103 10.61 -9.25 -0.68
N LEU A 104 10.64 -10.26 0.19
CA LEU A 104 11.29 -10.18 1.51
C LEU A 104 12.81 -10.09 1.46
N ALA A 105 13.43 -10.65 0.42
CA ALA A 105 14.88 -10.56 0.21
C ALA A 105 15.34 -9.19 -0.33
N LYS A 106 14.42 -8.31 -0.74
CA LYS A 106 14.78 -6.97 -1.19
C LYS A 106 15.37 -6.18 -0.02
N PRO A 107 16.47 -5.42 -0.26
CA PRO A 107 17.02 -4.56 0.77
C PRO A 107 15.95 -3.55 1.22
N THR A 108 15.89 -3.30 2.52
CA THR A 108 15.06 -2.24 3.09
C THR A 108 15.54 -0.88 2.58
N SER A 109 14.62 0.09 2.55
CA SER A 109 15.01 1.48 2.31
C SER A 109 15.97 1.96 3.41
N PRO A 110 16.69 3.08 3.21
CA PRO A 110 17.54 3.68 4.26
C PRO A 110 16.79 4.00 5.55
N LEU A 111 15.45 4.12 5.48
CA LEU A 111 14.57 4.35 6.62
C LEU A 111 14.03 3.05 7.23
N GLY A 112 14.56 1.88 6.84
CA GLY A 112 14.08 0.59 7.34
C GLY A 112 12.75 0.15 6.75
N VAL A 113 12.27 0.79 5.68
CA VAL A 113 10.96 0.47 5.08
C VAL A 113 11.08 -0.67 4.08
N SER A 114 10.22 -1.67 4.20
CA SER A 114 10.02 -2.71 3.19
C SER A 114 8.54 -3.03 3.03
N SER A 115 8.19 -3.76 1.97
CA SER A 115 6.81 -4.17 1.76
C SER A 115 6.76 -5.50 1.02
N PHE A 116 5.78 -6.32 1.37
CA PHE A 116 5.46 -7.54 0.61
C PHE A 116 3.95 -7.75 0.53
N MET A 117 3.58 -8.65 -0.36
CA MET A 117 2.22 -8.82 -0.82
C MET A 117 1.83 -10.28 -0.77
N LEU A 118 0.61 -10.53 -0.32
CA LEU A 118 0.03 -11.87 -0.21
C LEU A 118 -1.30 -11.89 -0.97
N SER A 119 -1.51 -12.90 -1.79
CA SER A 119 -2.82 -13.17 -2.40
C SER A 119 -3.45 -14.36 -1.68
N PRO A 120 -4.41 -14.17 -0.76
CA PRO A 120 -4.96 -15.25 0.05
C PRO A 120 -5.51 -16.43 -0.78
N ASP A 121 -5.99 -16.16 -1.99
CA ASP A 121 -6.47 -17.17 -2.93
C ASP A 121 -5.41 -18.21 -3.35
N ARG A 122 -4.12 -17.93 -3.17
CA ARG A 122 -3.01 -18.84 -3.49
C ARG A 122 -2.68 -19.82 -2.36
N TYR A 123 -3.27 -19.64 -1.18
CA TYR A 123 -2.89 -20.36 0.04
C TYR A 123 -4.07 -21.09 0.68
N ALA A 124 -3.78 -22.02 1.58
CA ALA A 124 -4.80 -22.78 2.30
C ALA A 124 -5.70 -21.90 3.21
N SER A 125 -5.30 -20.66 3.48
CA SER A 125 -6.03 -19.71 4.32
C SER A 125 -7.14 -18.93 3.58
N LYS A 126 -7.39 -19.21 2.29
CA LYS A 126 -8.40 -18.54 1.46
C LYS A 126 -9.75 -18.33 2.16
N ALA A 127 -10.27 -19.33 2.87
CA ALA A 127 -11.57 -19.23 3.54
C ALA A 127 -11.60 -18.15 4.64
N LYS A 128 -10.49 -17.93 5.36
CA LYS A 128 -10.38 -16.92 6.43
C LYS A 128 -10.35 -15.49 5.89
N PHE A 129 -9.93 -15.34 4.64
CA PHE A 129 -9.77 -14.06 3.96
C PHE A 129 -10.73 -13.96 2.76
N ALA A 130 -11.92 -14.55 2.87
CA ALA A 130 -12.92 -14.53 1.81
C ALA A 130 -13.24 -13.08 1.39
N GLY A 131 -13.30 -12.86 0.08
CA GLY A 131 -13.52 -11.53 -0.51
C GLY A 131 -12.27 -10.67 -0.62
N ILE A 132 -11.16 -11.01 0.04
CA ILE A 132 -9.88 -10.28 -0.07
C ILE A 132 -9.05 -10.88 -1.20
N LYS A 133 -8.82 -10.07 -2.24
CA LYS A 133 -7.99 -10.41 -3.40
C LYS A 133 -6.50 -10.38 -3.05
N GLN A 134 -6.10 -9.37 -2.29
CA GLN A 134 -4.68 -9.08 -2.05
C GLN A 134 -4.51 -8.34 -0.72
N ILE A 135 -3.47 -8.69 0.00
CA ILE A 135 -3.05 -8.04 1.23
C ILE A 135 -1.64 -7.49 1.00
N THR A 136 -1.43 -6.22 1.31
CA THR A 136 -0.11 -5.58 1.24
C THR A 136 0.30 -5.19 2.65
N LEU A 137 1.46 -5.66 3.07
CA LEU A 137 2.05 -5.38 4.37
C LEU A 137 3.26 -4.48 4.15
N THR A 138 3.24 -3.29 4.75
CA THR A 138 4.41 -2.40 4.80
C THR A 138 5.00 -2.49 6.19
N LEU A 139 6.32 -2.60 6.23
CA LEU A 139 7.11 -2.77 7.43
C LEU A 139 8.00 -1.57 7.65
N LEU A 140 8.21 -1.24 8.92
CA LEU A 140 9.26 -0.36 9.40
C LEU A 140 10.06 -1.14 10.43
N ASP A 141 11.38 -1.20 10.26
CA ASP A 141 12.29 -1.94 11.15
C ASP A 141 11.86 -3.39 11.40
N GLY A 142 11.36 -4.05 10.35
CA GLY A 142 10.93 -5.45 10.40
C GLY A 142 9.58 -5.69 11.09
N ARG A 143 8.78 -4.65 11.35
CA ARG A 143 7.43 -4.78 11.92
C ARG A 143 6.38 -4.15 11.02
N VAL A 144 5.23 -4.82 10.89
CA VAL A 144 4.09 -4.31 10.11
C VAL A 144 3.59 -3.00 10.71
N THR A 145 3.68 -1.91 9.95
CA THR A 145 3.14 -0.60 10.30
C THR A 145 1.92 -0.22 9.48
N THR A 146 1.81 -0.77 8.27
CA THR A 146 0.62 -0.59 7.42
C THR A 146 0.12 -1.94 6.93
N LEU A 147 -1.19 -2.13 7.07
CA LEU A 147 -1.92 -3.25 6.51
C LEU A 147 -2.96 -2.69 5.55
N SER A 148 -2.89 -3.10 4.28
CA SER A 148 -3.88 -2.75 3.27
C SER A 148 -4.47 -4.02 2.67
N ALA A 149 -5.80 -4.09 2.61
CA ALA A 149 -6.54 -5.20 2.02
C ALA A 149 -7.34 -4.71 0.80
N ALA A 150 -7.07 -5.29 -0.36
CA ALA A 150 -7.85 -5.07 -1.57
C ALA A 150 -8.89 -6.19 -1.69
N TYR A 151 -10.17 -5.81 -1.76
CA TYR A 151 -11.30 -6.74 -1.92
C TYR A 151 -11.60 -6.98 -3.41
N ASN A 152 -12.37 -8.02 -3.72
CA ASN A 152 -12.73 -8.44 -5.09
C ASN A 152 -13.69 -7.47 -5.84
N GLY A 153 -13.75 -6.20 -5.44
CA GLY A 153 -14.68 -5.20 -5.96
C GLY A 153 -15.96 -5.11 -5.12
N PRO A 154 -16.85 -4.16 -5.46
CA PRO A 154 -18.13 -4.02 -4.78
C PRO A 154 -18.99 -5.27 -5.03
N GLU A 155 -19.70 -5.70 -3.99
CA GLU A 155 -20.69 -6.79 -4.10
C GLU A 155 -21.90 -6.37 -4.96
N TRP A 156 -22.19 -5.06 -4.99
CA TRP A 156 -23.32 -4.48 -5.70
C TRP A 156 -23.07 -4.36 -7.20
N LYS A 157 -24.07 -4.75 -7.99
CA LYS A 157 -24.00 -4.66 -9.46
C LYS A 157 -24.28 -3.24 -9.96
N HIS A 158 -25.06 -2.48 -9.20
CA HIS A 158 -25.51 -1.14 -9.55
C HIS A 158 -25.30 -0.16 -8.40
N VAL A 159 -25.05 1.10 -8.72
CA VAL A 159 -24.81 2.17 -7.74
C VAL A 159 -26.04 2.39 -6.84
N ASP A 160 -27.25 2.21 -7.37
CA ASP A 160 -28.49 2.38 -6.62
C ASP A 160 -28.60 1.40 -5.43
N GLU A 161 -28.11 0.16 -5.59
CA GLU A 161 -28.07 -0.84 -4.52
C GLU A 161 -27.12 -0.43 -3.40
N PHE A 162 -25.97 0.15 -3.76
CA PHE A 162 -25.03 0.72 -2.78
C PHE A 162 -25.65 1.88 -2.02
N ILE A 163 -26.31 2.82 -2.70
CA ILE A 163 -26.97 3.97 -2.07
C ILE A 163 -28.06 3.49 -1.11
N ALA A 164 -28.90 2.55 -1.53
CA ALA A 164 -29.96 1.98 -0.70
C ALA A 164 -29.41 1.30 0.56
N LYS A 165 -28.34 0.50 0.45
CA LYS A 165 -27.71 -0.14 1.62
C LYS A 165 -27.00 0.84 2.53
N PHE A 166 -26.38 1.87 1.96
CA PHE A 166 -25.72 2.91 2.73
C PHE A 166 -26.72 3.76 3.52
N SER A 167 -27.86 4.13 2.91
CA SER A 167 -28.91 4.90 3.59
C SER A 167 -29.57 4.11 4.71
N GLU A 168 -29.85 2.81 4.52
CA GLU A 168 -30.31 1.88 5.57
C GLU A 168 -29.38 1.90 6.79
N GLY A 169 -28.06 1.80 6.58
CA GLY A 169 -27.09 1.75 7.67
C GLY A 169 -26.86 3.08 8.40
N ARG A 170 -27.24 4.20 7.79
CA ARG A 170 -27.00 5.55 8.33
C ARG A 170 -28.28 6.27 8.77
N ASN A 171 -29.44 5.61 8.69
CA ASN A 171 -30.76 6.20 8.98
C ASN A 171 -30.95 7.55 8.27
N LEU A 172 -30.45 7.68 7.04
CA LEU A 172 -30.58 8.92 6.27
C LEU A 172 -31.94 8.95 5.58
N PRO A 173 -32.64 10.10 5.55
CA PRO A 173 -33.86 10.23 4.75
C PRO A 173 -33.52 10.02 3.27
N ALA A 174 -34.34 9.19 2.62
CA ALA A 174 -34.20 8.82 1.21
C ALA A 174 -34.49 10.00 0.27
#